data_AF-A0A403MMU6-F1
#
_entry.id   AF-A0A403MMU6-F1
#
_cell.length_a   1.000
_cell.length_b   1.000
_cell.length_c   1.000
_cell.angle_alpha   90.00
_cell.angle_beta   90.00
_cell.angle_gamma   90.00
#
_symmetry.space_group_name_H-M   'P 1'
#
loop_
_entity.id
_entity.type
_entity.pdbx_description
1 polymer ?
#
loop_
_entity_poly.entity_id
_entity_poly.type
_entity_poly.pdbx_seq_one_letter_code
_entity_poly.pdbx_strand_id
1 'polypeptide(L)' 'MSVKVVFEFTHTEDGIDVKSDVVHAAEGCCACEVAFAVTTVTTVRSAVAKINRELKADIGFAGFASDGGAH' A
#
# COMPACT_ATOMS: atom_id res chain seq x y z
N MET A 1 -22.36 8.02 -6.14
CA MET A 1 -21.34 7.16 -6.79
C MET A 1 -20.25 6.89 -5.76
N SER A 2 -19.67 5.69 -5.75
CA SER A 2 -18.56 5.35 -4.86
C SER A 2 -17.46 4.62 -5.63
N VAL A 3 -16.22 4.96 -5.28
CA VAL A 3 -15.01 4.30 -5.73
C VAL A 3 -14.39 3.63 -4.52
N LYS A 4 -14.07 2.35 -4.66
CA LYS A 4 -13.34 1.59 -3.64
C LYS A 4 -11.95 1.32 -4.17
N VAL A 5 -10.93 1.67 -3.41
CA VAL A 5 -9.56 1.27 -3.67
C VAL A 5 -9.21 0.17 -2.69
N VAL A 6 -8.80 -0.99 -3.21
CA VAL A 6 -8.34 -2.13 -2.41
C VAL A 6 -6.83 -2.20 -2.52
N PHE A 7 -6.15 -2.34 -1.39
CA PHE A 7 -4.71 -2.57 -1.33
C PHE A 7 -4.45 -3.94 -0.73
N GLU A 8 -3.60 -4.72 -1.41
CA GLU A 8 -3.04 -5.97 -0.90
C GLU A 8 -1.56 -5.72 -0.62
N PHE A 9 -1.16 -5.87 0.63
CA PHE A 9 0.23 -5.74 1.05
C PHE A 9 0.79 -7.13 1.30
N THR A 10 1.97 -7.41 0.76
CA THR A 10 2.67 -8.67 0.95
C THR A 10 4.09 -8.37 1.42
N HIS A 11 4.47 -8.91 2.58
CA HIS A 11 5.87 -8.91 3.00
C HIS A 11 6.64 -9.91 2.12
N THR A 12 7.78 -9.48 1.60
CA THR A 12 8.73 -10.24 0.82
C THR A 12 10.14 -10.06 1.38
N GLU A 13 11.10 -10.90 0.99
CA GLU A 13 12.49 -10.75 1.43
C GLU A 13 13.10 -9.38 1.03
N ASP A 14 12.62 -8.79 -0.06
CA ASP A 14 13.08 -7.51 -0.58
C ASP A 14 12.35 -6.28 0.01
N GLY A 15 11.40 -6.50 0.92
CA GLY A 15 10.54 -5.48 1.53
C GLY A 15 9.06 -5.74 1.33
N ILE A 16 8.25 -4.70 1.23
CA ILE A 16 6.79 -4.78 1.07
C ILE A 16 6.43 -4.62 -0.42
N ASP A 17 5.74 -5.61 -0.98
CA ASP A 17 5.02 -5.50 -2.24
C ASP A 17 3.60 -4.97 -1.98
N VAL A 18 3.10 -4.11 -2.87
CA VAL A 18 1.74 -3.57 -2.78
C VAL A 18 1.04 -3.64 -4.13
N LYS A 19 -0.08 -4.35 -4.15
CA LYS A 19 -1.01 -4.38 -5.29
C LYS A 19 -2.21 -3.52 -4.97
N SER A 20 -2.75 -2.87 -6.00
CA SER A 20 -3.90 -1.98 -5.86
C SER A 20 -4.92 -2.28 -6.94
N ASP A 21 -6.19 -2.38 -6.55
CA ASP A 21 -7.32 -2.51 -7.46
C ASP A 21 -8.34 -1.40 -7.20
N VAL A 22 -8.95 -0.88 -8.27
CA VAL A 22 -9.96 0.18 -8.22
C VAL A 22 -11.29 -0.41 -8.64
N VAL A 23 -12.17 -0.63 -7.67
CA VAL A 23 -13.48 -1.23 -7.88
C VAL A 23 -14.52 -0.11 -8.01
N HIS A 24 -15.19 -0.11 -9.16
CA HIS A 24 -16.27 0.82 -9.48
C HIS A 24 -17.62 0.22 -9.07
N ALA A 25 -18.37 0.89 -8.19
CA ALA A 25 -19.63 0.36 -7.66
C ALA A 25 -20.86 0.62 -8.56
N ALA A 26 -20.72 1.43 -9.63
CA ALA A 26 -21.78 1.72 -10.60
C ALA A 26 -21.18 2.19 -11.94
N GLU A 27 -21.91 2.02 -13.05
CA GLU A 27 -21.51 2.56 -14.37
C GLU A 27 -21.49 4.09 -14.36
N GLY A 28 -20.37 4.67 -14.79
CA GLY A 28 -20.12 6.11 -14.83
C GLY A 28 -19.43 6.62 -13.56
N CYS A 29 -18.10 6.78 -13.61
CA CYS A 29 -17.37 7.52 -12.59
C CYS A 29 -17.30 9.00 -12.95
N CYS A 30 -17.55 9.87 -11.98
CA CYS A 30 -17.18 11.27 -12.08
C CYS A 30 -15.64 11.37 -12.07
N ALA A 31 -15.11 12.39 -12.77
CA ALA A 31 -13.66 12.64 -12.80
C ALA A 31 -13.08 12.82 -11.38
N CYS A 32 -13.90 13.28 -10.44
CA CYS A 32 -13.59 13.41 -9.03
C CYS A 32 -13.25 12.07 -8.35
N GLU A 33 -14.04 11.01 -8.56
CA GLU A 33 -13.74 9.73 -7.91
C GLU A 33 -12.53 9.03 -8.53
N VAL A 34 -12.29 9.22 -9.83
CA VAL A 34 -11.07 8.76 -10.49
C VAL A 34 -9.84 9.48 -9.93
N ALA A 35 -9.90 10.81 -9.79
CA ALA A 35 -8.82 11.60 -9.20
C ALA A 35 -8.52 11.18 -7.75
N PHE A 36 -9.56 10.89 -6.97
CA PHE A 36 -9.43 10.34 -5.61
C PHE A 36 -8.72 8.98 -5.61
N ALA A 37 -9.13 8.03 -6.46
CA ALA A 37 -8.48 6.72 -6.55
C ALA A 37 -7.00 6.84 -6.93
N VAL A 38 -6.69 7.62 -7.96
CA VAL A 38 -5.31 7.81 -8.45
C VAL A 38 -4.42 8.42 -7.38
N THR A 39 -4.90 9.45 -6.68
CA THR A 39 -4.15 10.12 -5.61
C THR A 39 -3.89 9.15 -4.45
N THR A 40 -4.89 8.35 -4.10
CA THR A 40 -4.79 7.34 -3.03
C THR A 40 -3.75 6.27 -3.37
N VAL A 41 -3.82 5.69 -4.58
CA VAL A 41 -2.85 4.69 -5.05
C VAL A 41 -1.43 5.26 -5.07
N THR A 42 -1.27 6.49 -5.56
CA THR A 42 0.05 7.15 -5.63
C THR A 42 0.65 7.39 -4.25
N THR A 43 -0.19 7.83 -3.29
CA THR A 43 0.23 8.09 -1.91
C THR A 43 0.70 6.81 -1.22
N VAL A 44 -0.08 5.73 -1.34
CA VAL A 44 0.25 4.44 -0.73
C VAL A 44 1.54 3.87 -1.34
N ARG A 45 1.68 3.88 -2.67
CA ARG A 45 2.91 3.42 -3.33
C ARG A 45 4.14 4.21 -2.91
N SER A 46 4.00 5.53 -2.75
CA SER A 46 5.10 6.39 -2.28
C SER A 46 5.51 6.07 -0.84
N ALA A 47 4.54 5.80 0.04
CA ALA A 47 4.81 5.38 1.41
C ALA A 47 5.52 4.02 1.46
N VAL A 48 5.07 3.02 0.69
CA VAL A 48 5.72 1.71 0.59
C VAL A 48 7.14 1.83 0.06
N ALA A 49 7.37 2.62 -0.98
CA ALA A 49 8.71 2.87 -1.51
C ALA A 49 9.64 3.51 -0.45
N LYS A 50 9.10 4.39 0.41
CA LYS A 50 9.85 4.96 1.52
C LYS A 50 10.22 3.89 2.56
N ILE A 51 9.26 3.08 2.99
CA ILE A 51 9.49 1.98 3.94
C ILE A 51 10.55 1.01 3.41
N ASN A 52 10.44 0.61 2.14
CA ASN A 52 11.42 -0.31 1.53
C ASN A 52 12.83 0.30 1.46
N ARG A 53 12.96 1.61 1.24
CA ARG A 53 14.27 2.28 1.31
C ARG A 53 14.83 2.31 2.73
N GLU A 54 13.99 2.55 3.73
CA GLU A 54 14.41 2.57 5.13
C GLU A 54 14.84 1.16 5.59
N LEU A 55 14.08 0.12 5.25
CA LEU A 55 14.45 -1.29 5.51
C LEU A 55 15.78 -1.69 4.85
N LYS A 56 16.03 -1.24 3.62
CA LYS A 56 17.28 -1.53 2.90
C LYS A 56 18.48 -0.71 3.42
N ALA A 57 18.23 0.46 3.99
CA ALA A 57 19.27 1.30 4.57
C ALA A 57 19.70 0.81 5.97
N ASP A 58 18.84 0.06 6.66
CA ASP A 58 19.11 -0.47 7.99
C ASP A 58 19.67 -1.90 7.93
N ILE A 59 21.01 -2.00 7.87
CA ILE A 59 21.77 -3.26 7.88
C ILE A 59 21.53 -4.07 9.18
N GLY A 60 20.87 -3.47 10.20
CA GLY A 60 20.55 -4.08 11.48
C GLY A 60 19.12 -4.62 11.63
N PHE A 61 18.22 -4.45 10.64
CA PHE A 61 16.82 -4.89 10.75
C PHE A 61 16.63 -6.42 10.67
N ALA A 62 17.72 -7.19 10.58
CA ALA A 62 17.74 -8.64 10.78
C ALA A 62 17.56 -9.05 12.27
N GLY A 63 17.16 -8.13 13.15
CA GLY A 63 16.82 -8.40 14.54
C GLY A 63 15.32 -8.56 14.72
N PHE A 64 14.89 -9.81 14.95
CA PHE A 64 13.62 -10.27 15.53
C PHE A 64 12.48 -9.24 15.62
N ALA A 65 11.36 -9.53 14.93
CA ALA A 65 10.08 -8.93 15.24
C ALA A 65 9.80 -9.14 16.74
N SER A 66 9.76 -8.05 17.52
CA SER A 66 9.15 -8.10 18.84
C SER A 66 7.66 -8.34 18.61
N ASP A 67 7.27 -9.58 18.82
CA ASP A 67 5.93 -10.15 18.88
C ASP A 67 5.10 -9.44 19.97
N GLY A 68 4.79 -8.17 19.73
CA GLY A 68 3.83 -7.36 20.49
C GLY A 68 2.39 -7.53 19.98
N GLY A 69 2.01 -8.72 19.49
CA GLY A 69 0.68 -9.00 18.99
C GLY A 69 0.29 -10.44 19.33
N ALA A 70 -0.71 -10.57 20.20
CA ALA A 70 -1.13 -11.81 20.86
C ALA A 70 -1.28 -13.01 19.90
N HIS A 71 -0.76 -14.16 20.36
CA HIS A 71 -1.06 -15.50 19.88
C HIS A 71 -2.55 -15.85 20.00
#